data_AF-A0A3S4FUW0-F1
#
_entry.id   AF-A0A3S4FUW0-F1
#
_cell.length_a   1.000
_cell.length_b   1.000
_cell.length_c   1.000
_cell.angle_alpha   90.00
_cell.angle_beta   90.00
_cell.angle_gamma   90.00
#
_symmetry.space_group_name_H-M   'P 1'
#
loop_
_entity.id
_entity.type
_entity.pdbx_description
1 polymer ?
#
loop_
_entity_poly.entity_id
_entity_poly.type
_entity_poly.pdbx_seq_one_letter_code
_entity_poly.pdbx_strand_id
1 'polypeptide(L)'
;MNPYDIAPLTAVIRNGGYQLRDVHVRIVPKENGQEIAYKVNNKYLLTYGGIPVFGLYPDYVNTVEVEYTRIQGSKTENIKESYKMYAPPAYIESAGTKEEQSALFTIDVKKVSPEFKDRLYLLNNTKDKSGNGTRTVWNNPTGGALEWNFTTANAIIDTSGDIRWFMNPSSIYDLKSIYRAGVMMGFKQNQDGALSWGYGQRYVKYDIMGREIFNRRLPDNYNDFSHSMDNAANGHYFLRVASSNYKRPDGKNVRTVRDVMPKLIRTAW
;
A
#
# COMPACT_ATOMS: atom_id res chain seq x y z
N MET A 1 10.13 6.86 -12.51
CA MET A 1 9.01 5.91 -12.31
C MET A 1 9.32 5.05 -11.10
N ASN A 2 8.30 4.59 -10.36
CA ASN A 2 8.40 3.65 -9.24
C ASN A 2 9.58 3.90 -8.27
N PRO A 3 9.65 5.08 -7.62
CA PRO A 3 10.86 5.50 -6.88
C PRO A 3 11.26 4.60 -5.69
N TYR A 4 10.34 3.76 -5.20
CA TYR A 4 10.53 2.89 -4.03
C TYR A 4 10.19 1.42 -4.32
N ASP A 5 10.13 1.03 -5.59
CA ASP A 5 9.88 -0.33 -6.08
C ASP A 5 8.53 -0.99 -5.70
N ILE A 6 7.70 -0.33 -4.88
CA ILE A 6 6.42 -0.85 -4.37
C ILE A 6 5.21 -0.33 -5.14
N ALA A 7 5.28 0.86 -5.77
CA ALA A 7 4.12 1.52 -6.38
C ALA A 7 4.41 1.91 -7.84
N PRO A 8 4.31 0.96 -8.80
CA PRO A 8 4.79 1.18 -10.17
C PRO A 8 4.05 2.26 -10.95
N LEU A 9 2.81 2.57 -10.57
CA LEU A 9 1.99 3.63 -11.16
C LEU A 9 2.20 5.00 -10.49
N THR A 10 3.41 5.22 -10.01
CA THR A 10 3.84 6.48 -9.41
C THR A 10 5.18 6.93 -9.97
N ALA A 11 5.50 8.22 -9.83
CA ALA A 11 6.76 8.79 -10.26
C ALA A 11 7.17 9.98 -9.39
N VAL A 12 8.41 10.44 -9.56
CA VAL A 12 8.87 11.73 -8.99
C VAL A 12 9.49 12.53 -10.12
N ILE A 13 8.99 13.74 -10.34
CA ILE A 13 9.64 14.73 -11.20
C ILE A 13 10.67 15.44 -10.30
N ARG A 14 11.96 15.20 -10.56
CA ARG A 14 13.05 15.72 -9.73
C ARG A 14 13.05 17.25 -9.74
N ASN A 15 13.32 17.86 -8.59
CA ASN A 15 13.36 19.32 -8.47
C ASN A 15 14.61 19.95 -9.11
N GLY A 16 15.57 19.18 -9.61
CA GLY A 16 16.78 19.70 -10.27
C GLY A 16 17.66 20.61 -9.41
N GLY A 17 17.56 20.50 -8.07
CA GLY A 17 18.25 21.40 -7.13
C GLY A 17 17.50 22.71 -6.83
N TYR A 18 16.34 22.95 -7.45
CA TYR A 18 15.48 24.10 -7.16
C TYR A 18 14.62 23.87 -5.92
N GLN A 19 14.30 24.95 -5.21
CA GLN A 19 13.22 24.93 -4.23
C GLN A 19 11.88 25.09 -4.97
N LEU A 20 10.95 24.18 -4.70
CA LEU A 20 9.60 24.20 -5.28
C LEU A 20 8.56 24.54 -4.22
N ARG A 21 7.52 25.27 -4.60
CA ARG A 21 6.35 25.60 -3.76
C ARG A 21 5.08 25.62 -4.60
N ASP A 22 3.94 25.61 -3.91
CA ASP A 22 2.61 25.79 -4.51
C ASP A 22 2.33 24.84 -5.67
N VAL A 23 2.85 23.61 -5.54
CA VAL A 23 2.79 22.59 -6.58
C VAL A 23 1.37 22.05 -6.71
N HIS A 24 0.86 22.09 -7.93
CA HIS A 24 -0.33 21.40 -8.39
C HIS A 24 0.05 20.36 -9.44
N VAL A 25 -0.57 19.18 -9.35
CA VAL A 25 -0.38 18.08 -10.30
C VAL A 25 -1.72 17.68 -10.85
N ARG A 26 -1.79 17.48 -12.17
CA ARG A 26 -2.95 17.00 -12.91
C ARG A 26 -2.55 15.82 -13.78
N ILE A 27 -3.17 14.67 -13.55
CA ILE A 27 -3.06 13.51 -14.44
C ILE A 27 -4.15 13.64 -15.50
N VAL A 28 -3.74 13.90 -16.74
CA VAL A 28 -4.67 14.07 -17.85
C VAL A 28 -5.40 12.73 -18.08
N PRO A 29 -6.75 12.72 -18.13
CA PRO A 29 -7.49 11.49 -18.37
C PRO A 29 -7.20 10.95 -19.77
N LYS A 30 -7.16 9.61 -19.89
CA LYS A 30 -7.31 8.94 -21.19
C LYS A 30 -8.74 9.11 -21.70
N GLU A 31 -9.00 8.73 -22.95
CA GLU A 31 -10.37 8.68 -23.48
C GLU A 31 -11.28 7.83 -22.57
N ASN A 32 -12.43 8.37 -22.19
CA ASN A 32 -13.39 7.79 -21.23
C ASN A 32 -12.84 7.56 -19.80
N GLY A 33 -11.65 8.08 -19.48
CA GLY A 33 -11.03 7.98 -18.16
C GLY A 33 -11.41 9.13 -17.23
N GLN A 34 -10.98 9.02 -15.98
CA GLN A 34 -11.19 10.03 -14.93
C GLN A 34 -9.94 10.91 -14.72
N GLU A 35 -10.14 12.22 -14.53
CA GLU A 35 -9.07 13.12 -14.10
C GLU A 35 -8.70 12.87 -12.63
N ILE A 36 -7.41 12.98 -12.32
CA ILE A 36 -6.92 13.10 -10.93
C ILE A 36 -6.10 14.38 -10.83
N ALA A 37 -6.49 15.30 -9.95
CA ALA A 37 -5.77 16.53 -9.70
C ALA A 37 -5.60 16.79 -8.20
N TYR A 38 -4.44 17.25 -7.76
CA TYR A 38 -4.15 17.48 -6.35
C TYR A 38 -3.06 18.53 -6.13
N LYS A 39 -3.06 19.11 -4.93
CA LYS A 39 -1.99 19.99 -4.44
C LYS A 39 -0.98 19.15 -3.66
N VAL A 40 0.31 19.48 -3.78
CA VAL A 40 1.37 18.83 -3.01
C VAL A 40 1.81 19.77 -1.89
N ASN A 41 1.72 19.30 -0.65
CA ASN A 41 2.26 20.04 0.48
C ASN A 41 3.80 20.11 0.40
N ASN A 42 4.37 21.28 0.67
CA ASN A 42 5.82 21.54 0.61
C ASN A 42 6.67 20.51 1.36
N LYS A 43 6.18 19.96 2.48
CA LYS A 43 6.91 18.91 3.22
C LYS A 43 7.19 17.66 2.38
N TYR A 44 6.29 17.31 1.45
CA TYR A 44 6.46 16.16 0.58
C TYR A 44 7.42 16.46 -0.58
N LEU A 45 7.50 17.71 -1.03
CA LEU A 45 8.51 18.13 -2.03
C LEU A 45 9.94 17.91 -1.51
N LEU A 46 10.15 18.21 -0.22
CA LEU A 46 11.42 17.94 0.47
C LEU A 46 11.63 16.44 0.69
N THR A 47 10.58 15.72 1.11
CA THR A 47 10.64 14.27 1.36
C THR A 47 11.10 13.48 0.13
N TYR A 48 10.60 13.85 -1.05
CA TYR A 48 10.86 13.12 -2.30
C TYR A 48 11.96 13.75 -3.16
N GLY A 49 12.45 14.95 -2.79
CA GLY A 49 13.39 15.73 -3.62
C GLY A 49 12.80 16.07 -5.00
N GLY A 50 11.51 16.40 -5.04
CA GLY A 50 10.76 16.55 -6.29
C GLY A 50 9.25 16.50 -6.10
N ILE A 51 8.54 16.58 -7.22
CA ILE A 51 7.08 16.52 -7.27
C ILE A 51 6.65 15.03 -7.31
N PRO A 52 5.99 14.51 -6.26
CA PRO A 52 5.42 13.17 -6.28
C PRO A 52 4.22 13.12 -7.23
N VAL A 53 4.21 12.12 -8.10
CA VAL A 53 3.16 11.85 -9.08
C VAL A 53 2.48 10.53 -8.73
N PHE A 54 1.21 10.61 -8.38
CA PHE A 54 0.26 9.53 -8.11
C PHE A 54 -0.87 9.52 -9.14
N GLY A 55 -1.43 8.35 -9.43
CA GLY A 55 -2.66 8.22 -10.21
C GLY A 55 -2.47 7.86 -11.68
N LEU A 56 -1.30 7.30 -12.06
CA LEU A 56 -1.02 6.94 -13.45
C LEU A 56 -1.86 5.72 -13.87
N TYR A 57 -2.29 5.71 -15.13
CA TYR A 57 -2.90 4.54 -15.76
C TYR A 57 -1.81 3.49 -16.08
N PRO A 58 -2.06 2.19 -15.84
CA PRO A 58 -1.15 1.12 -16.23
C PRO A 58 -1.10 0.95 -17.75
N ASP A 59 0.04 0.46 -18.25
CA ASP A 59 0.28 0.19 -19.67
C ASP A 59 -0.13 1.35 -20.59
N TYR A 60 0.23 2.56 -20.18
CA TYR A 60 -0.20 3.79 -20.85
C TYR A 60 0.88 4.87 -20.80
N VAL A 61 1.00 5.63 -21.89
CA VAL A 61 1.81 6.85 -21.92
C VAL A 61 0.98 7.98 -21.31
N ASN A 62 1.12 8.13 -20.00
CA ASN A 62 0.42 9.12 -19.22
C ASN A 62 0.93 10.53 -19.55
N THR A 63 0.01 11.49 -19.60
CA THR A 63 0.35 12.92 -19.64
C THR A 63 0.11 13.51 -18.26
N VAL A 64 1.15 14.12 -17.69
CA VAL A 64 1.13 14.73 -16.35
C VAL A 64 1.46 16.20 -16.50
N GLU A 65 0.51 17.05 -16.14
CA GLU A 65 0.70 18.50 -16.09
C GLU A 65 1.01 18.92 -14.66
N VAL A 66 1.99 19.81 -14.52
CA VAL A 66 2.36 20.39 -13.22
C VAL A 66 2.44 21.89 -13.33
N GLU A 67 1.97 22.55 -12.28
CA GLU A 67 2.09 24.00 -12.09
C GLU A 67 2.74 24.23 -10.73
N TYR A 68 3.77 25.08 -10.66
CA TYR A 68 4.50 25.31 -9.43
C TYR A 68 5.31 26.60 -9.44
N THR A 69 5.67 27.09 -8.25
CA THR A 69 6.62 28.17 -8.09
C THR A 69 8.03 27.62 -7.87
N ARG A 70 8.97 28.02 -8.73
CA ARG A 70 10.39 27.65 -8.70
C ARG A 70 11.22 28.78 -8.11
N ILE A 71 12.08 28.45 -7.15
CA ILE A 71 12.94 29.40 -6.45
C ILE A 71 14.42 28.98 -6.62
N GLN A 72 15.25 29.93 -7.04
CA GLN A 72 16.71 29.79 -7.13
C GLN A 72 17.38 31.08 -6.62
N GLY A 73 17.96 31.05 -5.42
CA GLY A 73 18.48 32.25 -4.78
C GLY A 73 17.38 33.30 -4.60
N SER A 74 17.57 34.50 -5.16
CA SER A 74 16.57 35.57 -5.16
C SER A 74 15.51 35.46 -6.27
N LYS A 75 15.71 34.57 -7.26
CA LYS A 75 14.82 34.45 -8.42
C LYS A 75 13.64 33.54 -8.08
N THR A 76 12.42 34.02 -8.37
CA THR A 76 11.16 33.29 -8.20
C THR A 76 10.36 33.34 -9.49
N GLU A 77 9.91 32.19 -9.97
CA GLU A 77 9.18 32.06 -11.24
C GLU A 77 8.00 31.09 -11.11
N ASN A 78 6.89 31.37 -11.77
CA ASN A 78 5.79 30.43 -11.92
C ASN A 78 5.99 29.59 -13.19
N ILE A 79 5.98 28.28 -13.04
CA ILE A 79 6.27 27.31 -14.09
C ILE A 79 5.02 26.47 -14.34
N LYS A 80 4.76 26.19 -15.62
CA LYS A 80 3.77 25.21 -16.08
C LYS A 80 4.42 24.29 -17.09
N GLU A 81 4.41 23.00 -16.80
CA GLU A 81 5.09 21.97 -17.59
C GLU A 81 4.18 20.76 -17.82
N SER A 82 4.44 20.02 -18.89
CA SER A 82 3.74 18.78 -19.23
C SER A 82 4.75 17.69 -19.52
N TYR A 83 4.56 16.51 -18.92
CA TYR A 83 5.44 15.36 -19.01
C TYR A 83 4.69 14.16 -19.55
N LYS A 84 5.28 13.49 -20.55
CA LYS A 84 4.81 12.17 -21.01
C LYS A 84 5.64 11.08 -20.33
N MET A 85 4.97 10.13 -19.68
CA MET A 85 5.64 9.00 -19.02
C MET A 85 4.88 7.70 -19.22
N TYR A 86 5.55 6.70 -19.76
CA TYR A 86 5.00 5.35 -19.84
C TYR A 86 5.03 4.70 -18.45
N ALA A 87 3.88 4.18 -18.01
CA ALA A 87 3.78 3.37 -16.81
C ALA A 87 3.63 1.89 -17.19
N PRO A 88 4.26 0.97 -16.43
CA PRO A 88 4.19 -0.45 -16.74
C PRO A 88 2.75 -1.00 -16.56
N PRO A 89 2.44 -2.17 -17.14
CA PRO A 89 1.19 -2.87 -16.86
C PRO A 89 1.05 -3.18 -15.36
N ALA A 90 -0.20 -3.23 -14.89
CA ALA A 90 -0.49 -3.68 -13.55
C ALA A 90 -0.32 -5.20 -13.47
N TYR A 91 0.45 -5.68 -12.48
CA TYR A 91 0.88 -7.07 -12.42
C TYR A 91 0.96 -7.57 -10.99
N ILE A 92 0.49 -8.81 -10.78
CA ILE A 92 0.68 -9.61 -9.57
C ILE A 92 0.87 -11.06 -10.00
N GLU A 93 1.84 -11.74 -9.37
CA GLU A 93 2.12 -13.14 -9.61
C GLU A 93 0.85 -14.01 -9.54
N SER A 94 0.74 -14.98 -10.45
CA SER A 94 -0.42 -15.87 -10.50
C SER A 94 -0.44 -16.81 -9.28
N ALA A 95 -1.65 -17.07 -8.76
CA ALA A 95 -1.85 -18.12 -7.76
C ALA A 95 -1.89 -19.52 -8.41
N GLY A 96 -2.17 -19.59 -9.71
CA GLY A 96 -2.21 -20.81 -10.52
C GLY A 96 -3.47 -21.63 -10.29
N THR A 97 -4.58 -21.00 -9.86
CA THR A 97 -5.87 -21.66 -9.66
C THR A 97 -6.68 -21.69 -10.96
N LYS A 98 -7.61 -22.64 -11.06
CA LYS A 98 -8.44 -22.83 -12.27
C LYS A 98 -9.35 -21.63 -12.54
N GLU A 99 -9.72 -20.93 -11.48
CA GLU A 99 -10.64 -19.79 -11.47
C GLU A 99 -9.94 -18.46 -11.77
N GLU A 100 -8.60 -18.42 -11.79
CA GLU A 100 -7.84 -17.20 -12.04
C GLU A 100 -7.90 -16.80 -13.52
N GLN A 101 -8.55 -15.68 -13.81
CA GLN A 101 -8.74 -15.17 -15.19
C GLN A 101 -7.93 -13.90 -15.49
N SER A 102 -7.33 -13.26 -14.49
CA SER A 102 -6.64 -11.98 -14.62
C SER A 102 -5.63 -11.76 -13.49
N ALA A 103 -4.62 -10.90 -13.73
CA ALA A 103 -3.59 -10.61 -12.74
C ALA A 103 -4.13 -9.86 -11.50
N LEU A 104 -5.13 -9.00 -11.71
CA LEU A 104 -5.89 -8.23 -10.71
C LEU A 104 -7.38 -8.43 -10.94
N PHE A 105 -8.22 -7.95 -10.03
CA PHE A 105 -9.68 -8.03 -10.14
C PHE A 105 -10.22 -7.26 -11.36
N THR A 106 -11.34 -7.74 -11.92
CA THR A 106 -12.11 -7.06 -12.97
C THR A 106 -13.17 -6.17 -12.34
N ILE A 107 -13.35 -4.95 -12.86
CA ILE A 107 -14.33 -3.98 -12.35
C ILE A 107 -15.50 -3.84 -13.32
N ASP A 108 -16.71 -3.90 -12.79
CA ASP A 108 -17.96 -3.69 -13.50
C ASP A 108 -18.70 -2.51 -12.86
N VAL A 109 -18.57 -1.33 -13.48
CA VAL A 109 -19.13 -0.07 -12.96
C VAL A 109 -20.64 -0.06 -13.20
N LYS A 110 -21.43 -0.13 -12.12
CA LYS A 110 -22.90 -0.16 -12.20
C LYS A 110 -23.55 1.22 -12.25
N LYS A 111 -23.07 2.16 -11.43
CA LYS A 111 -23.66 3.50 -11.30
C LYS A 111 -22.64 4.48 -10.74
N VAL A 112 -22.57 5.66 -11.34
CA VAL A 112 -21.80 6.80 -10.85
C VAL A 112 -22.65 8.05 -11.01
N SER A 113 -23.11 8.65 -9.90
CA SER A 113 -23.76 9.96 -9.97
C SER A 113 -22.71 11.06 -10.23
N PRO A 114 -23.07 12.17 -10.90
CA PRO A 114 -22.11 13.22 -11.26
C PRO A 114 -21.23 13.73 -10.11
N GLU A 115 -21.79 13.87 -8.92
CA GLU A 115 -21.14 14.38 -7.70
C GLU A 115 -20.14 13.40 -7.05
N PHE A 116 -20.06 12.16 -7.54
CA PHE A 116 -19.11 11.14 -7.08
C PHE A 116 -18.09 10.73 -8.13
N LYS A 117 -18.03 11.42 -9.27
CA LYS A 117 -17.10 11.11 -10.37
C LYS A 117 -15.62 11.25 -10.01
N ASP A 118 -15.29 11.87 -8.89
CA ASP A 118 -13.91 12.11 -8.43
C ASP A 118 -13.40 11.04 -7.45
N ARG A 119 -14.25 10.07 -7.06
CA ARG A 119 -13.92 9.11 -6.01
C ARG A 119 -12.87 8.11 -6.44
N LEU A 120 -12.02 7.74 -5.49
CA LEU A 120 -11.02 6.68 -5.59
C LEU A 120 -11.24 5.68 -4.45
N TYR A 121 -11.09 4.40 -4.75
CA TYR A 121 -11.31 3.32 -3.78
C TYR A 121 -10.08 2.43 -3.70
N LEU A 122 -9.48 2.33 -2.52
CA LEU A 122 -8.48 1.30 -2.25
C LEU A 122 -9.19 -0.04 -2.04
N LEU A 123 -8.95 -0.97 -2.94
CA LEU A 123 -9.40 -2.35 -2.84
C LEU A 123 -8.26 -3.21 -2.30
N ASN A 124 -8.47 -3.75 -1.10
CA ASN A 124 -7.61 -4.77 -0.49
C ASN A 124 -8.26 -6.13 -0.73
N ASN A 125 -7.62 -6.97 -1.55
CA ASN A 125 -8.11 -8.29 -1.90
C ASN A 125 -6.98 -9.32 -1.84
N THR A 126 -7.34 -10.59 -1.98
CA THR A 126 -6.43 -11.73 -2.03
C THR A 126 -6.76 -12.60 -3.23
N LYS A 127 -5.74 -13.21 -3.85
CA LYS A 127 -5.96 -14.37 -4.71
C LYS A 127 -6.13 -15.61 -3.86
N ASP A 128 -6.60 -16.70 -4.47
CA ASP A 128 -6.72 -18.00 -3.80
C ASP A 128 -5.38 -18.53 -3.26
N LYS A 129 -5.46 -19.51 -2.36
CA LYS A 129 -4.27 -20.16 -1.82
C LYS A 129 -3.51 -20.85 -2.95
N SER A 130 -2.27 -20.43 -3.17
CA SER A 130 -1.33 -21.14 -4.04
C SER A 130 -0.62 -22.26 -3.27
N GLY A 131 -0.20 -23.31 -3.97
CA GLY A 131 0.61 -24.40 -3.37
C GLY A 131 1.99 -23.94 -2.86
N ASN A 132 2.39 -22.70 -3.15
CA ASN A 132 3.58 -22.08 -2.58
C ASN A 132 3.32 -21.51 -1.18
N GLY A 133 2.09 -21.05 -0.89
CA GLY A 133 1.75 -20.37 0.36
C GLY A 133 1.50 -21.29 1.56
N THR A 134 1.28 -22.59 1.35
CA THR A 134 0.87 -23.56 2.40
C THR A 134 1.97 -24.51 2.86
N ARG A 135 3.25 -24.16 2.63
CA ARG A 135 4.37 -25.08 2.88
C ARG A 135 4.93 -25.03 4.30
N THR A 136 4.50 -24.07 5.13
CA THR A 136 5.08 -23.85 6.46
C THR A 136 4.02 -23.81 7.55
N VAL A 137 4.27 -24.53 8.64
CA VAL A 137 3.46 -24.59 9.86
C VAL A 137 4.30 -24.23 11.08
N TRP A 138 3.66 -23.83 12.17
CA TRP A 138 4.32 -23.70 13.46
C TRP A 138 4.73 -25.09 13.99
N ASN A 139 5.95 -25.22 14.55
CA ASN A 139 6.46 -26.48 15.10
C ASN A 139 5.61 -27.02 16.28
N ASN A 140 5.73 -28.33 16.53
CA ASN A 140 4.94 -29.14 17.48
C ASN A 140 4.88 -28.56 18.92
N PRO A 141 3.69 -28.45 19.55
CA PRO A 141 2.37 -28.71 18.99
C PRO A 141 2.02 -27.71 17.88
N THR A 142 1.66 -28.27 16.72
CA THR A 142 1.11 -27.51 15.61
C THR A 142 -0.14 -26.78 16.10
N GLY A 143 -0.28 -25.52 15.73
CA GLY A 143 -1.33 -24.62 16.19
C GLY A 143 -1.16 -23.24 15.58
N GLY A 144 -1.97 -22.27 16.01
CA GLY A 144 -1.99 -20.93 15.38
C GLY A 144 -2.57 -20.97 13.96
N ALA A 145 -2.18 -20.01 13.13
CA ALA A 145 -2.75 -19.78 11.80
C ALA A 145 -1.71 -19.39 10.73
N LEU A 146 -0.46 -19.89 10.83
CA LEU A 146 0.61 -19.54 9.88
C LEU A 146 0.27 -19.88 8.41
N GLU A 147 -0.51 -20.94 8.20
CA GLU A 147 -0.97 -21.39 6.87
C GLU A 147 -2.04 -20.47 6.25
N TRP A 148 -2.45 -19.44 6.99
CA TRP A 148 -3.36 -18.41 6.51
C TRP A 148 -2.57 -17.39 5.69
N ASN A 149 -2.18 -17.83 4.50
CA ASN A 149 -1.22 -17.18 3.63
C ASN A 149 -1.73 -17.20 2.18
N PHE A 150 -1.91 -16.02 1.59
CA PHE A 150 -2.56 -15.82 0.29
C PHE A 150 -1.80 -14.78 -0.51
N THR A 151 -1.74 -14.89 -1.83
CA THR A 151 -1.17 -13.82 -2.65
C THR A 151 -2.02 -12.56 -2.50
N THR A 152 -1.39 -11.44 -2.18
CA THR A 152 -2.09 -10.17 -1.95
C THR A 152 -2.38 -9.46 -3.27
N ALA A 153 -3.53 -8.78 -3.36
CA ALA A 153 -3.94 -7.97 -4.48
C ALA A 153 -4.50 -6.63 -4.00
N ASN A 154 -3.65 -5.59 -3.97
CA ASN A 154 -4.03 -4.25 -3.53
C ASN A 154 -3.90 -3.25 -4.67
N ALA A 155 -5.00 -2.55 -4.96
CA ALA A 155 -5.00 -1.50 -5.97
C ALA A 155 -6.02 -0.40 -5.64
N ILE A 156 -5.78 0.81 -6.14
CA ILE A 156 -6.77 1.88 -6.13
C ILE A 156 -7.43 1.93 -7.49
N ILE A 157 -8.76 1.93 -7.48
CA ILE A 157 -9.57 2.13 -8.67
C ILE A 157 -10.26 3.48 -8.64
N ASP A 158 -10.59 3.99 -9.81
CA ASP A 158 -11.44 5.17 -9.98
C ASP A 158 -12.87 4.79 -10.39
N THR A 159 -13.71 5.79 -10.66
CA THR A 159 -15.11 5.58 -11.01
C THR A 159 -15.34 5.19 -12.48
N SER A 160 -14.33 5.28 -13.35
CA SER A 160 -14.37 4.63 -14.68
C SER A 160 -14.00 3.15 -14.60
N GLY A 161 -13.60 2.66 -13.42
CA GLY A 161 -13.19 1.28 -13.19
C GLY A 161 -11.73 1.02 -13.54
N ASP A 162 -10.96 2.08 -13.80
CA ASP A 162 -9.55 1.97 -14.13
C ASP A 162 -8.70 1.83 -12.86
N ILE A 163 -7.65 1.01 -12.94
CA ILE A 163 -6.61 0.95 -11.92
C ILE A 163 -5.76 2.22 -12.00
N ARG A 164 -5.64 2.94 -10.88
CA ARG A 164 -4.86 4.20 -10.76
C ARG A 164 -3.67 4.09 -9.82
N TRP A 165 -3.55 2.95 -9.15
CA TRP A 165 -2.42 2.57 -8.30
C TRP A 165 -2.49 1.07 -8.05
N PHE A 166 -1.35 0.40 -7.93
CA PHE A 166 -1.30 -0.94 -7.35
C PHE A 166 -0.04 -1.10 -6.52
N MET A 167 -0.12 -1.98 -5.52
CA MET A 167 1.03 -2.41 -4.75
C MET A 167 1.69 -3.57 -5.47
N ASN A 168 2.96 -3.40 -5.87
CA ASN A 168 3.84 -4.52 -6.20
C ASN A 168 4.44 -5.04 -4.89
N PRO A 169 4.02 -6.22 -4.40
CA PRO A 169 4.41 -6.66 -3.07
C PRO A 169 5.77 -7.36 -3.06
N SER A 170 6.42 -7.61 -4.21
CA SER A 170 7.61 -8.48 -4.31
C SER A 170 8.78 -8.06 -3.41
N SER A 171 8.93 -6.75 -3.15
CA SER A 171 9.98 -6.22 -2.28
C SER A 171 9.63 -6.30 -0.79
N ILE A 172 8.41 -6.69 -0.39
CA ILE A 172 7.97 -6.77 1.02
C ILE A 172 7.26 -8.09 1.36
N TYR A 173 7.02 -8.93 0.36
CA TYR A 173 6.21 -10.14 0.43
C TYR A 173 6.89 -11.32 -0.26
N ASP A 174 7.03 -12.42 0.47
CA ASP A 174 7.59 -13.68 -0.01
C ASP A 174 6.85 -14.84 0.67
N LEU A 175 6.07 -15.60 -0.11
CA LEU A 175 5.30 -16.75 0.37
C LEU A 175 6.16 -17.85 1.02
N LYS A 176 7.48 -17.90 0.72
CA LYS A 176 8.42 -18.85 1.31
C LYS A 176 8.95 -18.40 2.67
N SER A 177 8.66 -17.16 3.08
CA SER A 177 9.15 -16.57 4.32
C SER A 177 8.09 -16.60 5.42
N ILE A 178 8.40 -17.17 6.58
CA ILE A 178 7.51 -17.06 7.75
C ILE A 178 7.33 -15.62 8.23
N TYR A 179 8.29 -14.73 7.93
CA TYR A 179 8.25 -13.35 8.41
C TYR A 179 7.72 -12.37 7.38
N ARG A 180 7.73 -12.71 6.09
CA ARG A 180 7.34 -11.80 5.00
C ARG A 180 6.17 -12.37 4.20
N ALA A 181 5.35 -13.20 4.82
CA ALA A 181 4.14 -13.76 4.24
C ALA A 181 2.92 -13.49 5.12
N GLY A 182 1.74 -13.95 4.68
CA GLY A 182 0.47 -13.79 5.39
C GLY A 182 -0.48 -12.84 4.67
N VAL A 183 -1.73 -12.78 5.12
CA VAL A 183 -2.72 -11.90 4.48
C VAL A 183 -2.49 -10.43 4.85
N MET A 184 -2.31 -9.56 3.86
CA MET A 184 -2.31 -8.10 4.07
C MET A 184 -3.72 -7.62 4.38
N MET A 185 -3.91 -7.08 5.59
CA MET A 185 -5.22 -6.66 6.10
C MET A 185 -5.14 -5.44 6.99
N GLY A 186 -6.30 -4.83 7.22
CA GLY A 186 -6.43 -3.73 8.18
C GLY A 186 -5.80 -2.44 7.65
N PHE A 187 -5.85 -2.23 6.33
CA PHE A 187 -5.42 -0.98 5.71
C PHE A 187 -6.20 0.18 6.30
N LYS A 188 -5.49 1.14 6.91
CA LYS A 188 -6.04 2.39 7.41
C LYS A 188 -5.18 3.57 7.01
N GLN A 189 -5.84 4.65 6.62
CA GLN A 189 -5.17 5.93 6.44
C GLN A 189 -4.86 6.55 7.80
N ASN A 190 -3.63 7.02 7.97
CA ASN A 190 -3.14 7.73 9.14
C ASN A 190 -3.38 9.24 8.97
N GLN A 191 -3.27 10.00 10.06
CA GLN A 191 -3.39 11.48 10.02
C GLN A 191 -2.38 12.15 9.08
N ASP A 192 -1.22 11.52 8.84
CA ASP A 192 -0.20 12.00 7.89
C ASP A 192 -0.44 11.55 6.44
N GLY A 193 -1.60 10.94 6.16
CA GLY A 193 -2.03 10.49 4.85
C GLY A 193 -1.46 9.13 4.41
N ALA A 194 -0.50 8.58 5.14
CA ALA A 194 0.09 7.27 4.84
C ALA A 194 -0.82 6.11 5.25
N LEU A 195 -0.61 4.95 4.64
CA LEU A 195 -1.38 3.73 4.92
C LEU A 195 -0.61 2.86 5.90
N SER A 196 -1.31 2.33 6.91
CA SER A 196 -0.80 1.29 7.80
C SER A 196 -1.66 0.05 7.71
N TRP A 197 -1.04 -1.12 7.79
CA TRP A 197 -1.68 -2.43 7.73
C TRP A 197 -0.75 -3.47 8.37
N GLY A 198 -1.21 -4.71 8.47
CA GLY A 198 -0.33 -5.82 8.86
C GLY A 198 -0.53 -7.05 7.99
N TYR A 199 0.40 -8.00 8.14
CA TYR A 199 0.37 -9.30 7.46
C TYR A 199 1.26 -10.29 8.19
N GLY A 200 0.70 -11.47 8.49
CA GLY A 200 1.41 -12.58 9.13
C GLY A 200 2.14 -12.15 10.39
N GLN A 201 3.46 -12.02 10.33
CA GLN A 201 4.30 -11.69 11.49
C GLN A 201 4.77 -10.23 11.49
N ARG A 202 4.09 -9.35 10.76
CA ARG A 202 4.47 -7.95 10.57
C ARG A 202 3.30 -6.98 10.66
N TYR A 203 3.65 -5.75 10.99
CA TYR A 203 2.81 -4.57 10.84
C TYR A 203 3.66 -3.44 10.28
N VAL A 204 3.08 -2.67 9.37
CA VAL A 204 3.83 -1.78 8.50
C VAL A 204 3.09 -0.48 8.25
N LYS A 205 3.85 0.51 7.78
CA LYS A 205 3.32 1.78 7.31
C LYS A 205 4.13 2.28 6.14
N TYR A 206 3.44 2.60 5.06
CA TYR A 206 4.01 3.14 3.82
C TYR A 206 3.17 4.30 3.34
N ASP A 207 3.77 5.26 2.65
CA ASP A 207 3.00 6.27 1.93
C ASP A 207 2.57 5.80 0.54
N ILE A 208 1.76 6.61 -0.14
CA ILE A 208 1.17 6.25 -1.44
C ILE A 208 2.21 6.11 -2.56
N MET A 209 3.41 6.67 -2.37
CA MET A 209 4.53 6.53 -3.31
C MET A 209 5.25 5.19 -3.14
N GLY A 210 4.88 4.40 -2.14
CA GLY A 210 5.53 3.15 -1.78
C GLY A 210 6.74 3.33 -0.87
N ARG A 211 6.98 4.52 -0.30
CA ARG A 211 8.10 4.72 0.62
C ARG A 211 7.80 4.09 1.97
N GLU A 212 8.77 3.34 2.49
CA GLU A 212 8.70 2.79 3.84
C GLU A 212 8.76 3.90 4.89
N ILE A 213 7.78 3.93 5.79
CA ILE A 213 7.84 4.70 7.03
C ILE A 213 8.28 3.76 8.16
N PHE A 214 7.71 2.56 8.22
CA PHE A 214 8.28 1.45 9.00
C PHE A 214 7.77 0.10 8.47
N ASN A 215 8.60 -0.94 8.63
CA ASN A 215 8.20 -2.33 8.43
C ASN A 215 8.70 -3.21 9.59
N ARG A 216 7.82 -3.50 10.56
CA ARG A 216 8.21 -4.07 11.85
C ARG A 216 7.68 -5.49 12.01
N ARG A 217 8.49 -6.36 12.62
CA ARG A 217 8.02 -7.66 13.10
C ARG A 217 7.13 -7.48 14.33
N LEU A 218 6.20 -8.40 14.52
CA LEU A 218 5.51 -8.53 15.80
C LEU A 218 6.53 -8.83 16.92
N PRO A 219 6.31 -8.32 18.13
CA PRO A 219 7.06 -8.78 19.30
C PRO A 219 6.91 -10.30 19.49
N ASP A 220 7.96 -10.97 19.97
CA ASP A 220 8.05 -12.44 19.98
C ASP A 220 6.92 -13.16 20.75
N ASN A 221 6.29 -12.49 21.70
CA ASN A 221 5.15 -13.00 22.46
C ASN A 221 3.83 -13.02 21.66
N TYR A 222 3.82 -12.41 20.47
CA TYR A 222 2.69 -12.37 19.56
C TYR A 222 3.03 -12.97 18.20
N ASN A 223 2.00 -13.50 17.54
CA ASN A 223 2.08 -14.04 16.20
C ASN A 223 0.77 -13.81 15.42
N ASP A 224 0.79 -14.15 14.13
CA ASP A 224 -0.40 -14.30 13.29
C ASP A 224 -1.31 -13.06 13.30
N PHE A 225 -0.71 -11.88 13.04
CA PHE A 225 -1.45 -10.65 12.76
C PHE A 225 -2.51 -10.92 11.72
N SER A 226 -3.71 -10.37 11.96
CA SER A 226 -4.78 -10.52 11.00
C SER A 226 -5.88 -9.45 11.20
N HIS A 227 -6.77 -9.25 10.22
CA HIS A 227 -7.94 -8.35 10.20
C HIS A 227 -7.68 -6.85 10.39
N SER A 228 -7.17 -6.39 11.54
CA SER A 228 -7.16 -4.95 11.86
C SER A 228 -5.89 -4.46 12.53
N MET A 229 -5.51 -3.25 12.12
CA MET A 229 -4.52 -2.39 12.74
C MET A 229 -5.16 -1.02 12.94
N ASP A 230 -5.43 -0.64 14.18
CA ASP A 230 -6.15 0.58 14.52
C ASP A 230 -5.21 1.67 15.01
N ASN A 231 -5.35 2.86 14.45
CA ASN A 231 -4.58 4.04 14.81
C ASN A 231 -5.16 4.66 16.08
N ALA A 232 -4.39 4.69 17.16
CA ALA A 232 -4.77 5.35 18.40
C ALA A 232 -4.49 6.86 18.31
N ALA A 233 -5.28 7.68 19.03
CA ALA A 233 -5.12 9.14 19.04
C ALA A 233 -3.75 9.62 19.55
N ASN A 234 -3.07 8.82 20.38
CA ASN A 234 -1.72 9.07 20.89
C ASN A 234 -0.60 8.58 19.95
N GLY A 235 -0.93 8.24 18.71
CA GLY A 235 0.02 7.78 17.70
C GLY A 235 0.51 6.34 17.90
N HIS A 236 -0.11 5.58 18.80
CA HIS A 236 0.13 4.14 18.95
C HIS A 236 -0.75 3.31 18.03
N TYR A 237 -0.52 2.01 18.01
CA TYR A 237 -1.27 1.06 17.18
C TYR A 237 -1.88 -0.04 18.04
N PHE A 238 -3.15 -0.37 17.80
CA PHE A 238 -3.75 -1.60 18.30
C PHE A 238 -3.76 -2.62 17.18
N LEU A 239 -3.18 -3.80 17.43
CA LEU A 239 -3.14 -4.87 16.44
C LEU A 239 -4.04 -6.00 16.88
N ARG A 240 -4.72 -6.67 15.96
CA ARG A 240 -5.32 -7.98 16.27
C ARG A 240 -4.34 -9.09 15.91
N VAL A 241 -3.91 -9.84 16.91
CA VAL A 241 -2.91 -10.91 16.81
C VAL A 241 -3.34 -12.14 17.63
N ALA A 242 -2.45 -13.14 17.70
CA ALA A 242 -2.50 -14.25 18.65
C ALA A 242 -1.30 -14.17 19.62
N SER A 243 -1.37 -14.93 20.71
CA SER A 243 -0.23 -15.16 21.60
C SER A 243 0.59 -16.35 21.11
N SER A 244 1.92 -16.18 21.07
CA SER A 244 2.86 -17.23 20.64
C SER A 244 2.96 -18.41 21.60
N ASN A 245 2.65 -18.20 22.89
CA ASN A 245 2.88 -19.19 23.95
C ASN A 245 1.99 -18.95 25.17
N TYR A 246 0.67 -19.04 24.99
CA TYR A 246 -0.28 -18.92 26.09
C TYR A 246 -0.31 -20.21 26.92
N LYS A 247 -0.11 -20.08 28.24
CA LYS A 247 -0.22 -21.20 29.19
C LYS A 247 -1.68 -21.35 29.62
N ARG A 248 -2.32 -22.42 29.16
CA ARG A 248 -3.69 -22.78 29.53
C ARG A 248 -3.80 -23.21 30.99
N PRO A 249 -5.02 -23.20 31.58
CA PRO A 249 -5.26 -23.69 32.94
C PRO A 249 -4.85 -25.16 33.16
N ASP A 250 -4.86 -25.99 32.11
CA ASP A 250 -4.41 -27.40 32.15
C ASP A 250 -2.88 -27.56 32.05
N GLY A 251 -2.13 -26.46 32.11
CA GLY A 251 -0.68 -26.44 32.07
C GLY A 251 -0.06 -26.53 30.67
N LYS A 252 -0.86 -26.72 29.62
CA LYS A 252 -0.37 -26.82 28.24
C LYS A 252 -0.12 -25.44 27.63
N ASN A 253 0.93 -25.34 26.83
CA ASN A 253 1.22 -24.13 26.05
C ASN A 253 0.61 -24.24 24.65
N VAL A 254 0.00 -23.15 24.18
CA VAL A 254 -0.60 -23.07 22.85
C VAL A 254 -0.28 -21.74 22.17
N ARG A 255 -0.30 -21.76 20.84
CA ARG A 255 -0.53 -20.54 20.06
C ARG A 255 -2.02 -20.27 20.04
N THR A 256 -2.45 -19.12 20.53
CA THR A 256 -3.86 -18.77 20.50
C THR A 256 -4.28 -18.40 19.08
N VAL A 257 -5.57 -18.10 18.88
CA VAL A 257 -6.09 -17.76 17.56
C VAL A 257 -6.90 -16.49 17.72
N ARG A 258 -6.37 -15.38 17.19
CA ARG A 258 -7.16 -14.20 16.82
C ARG A 258 -7.86 -13.49 17.99
N ASP A 259 -7.35 -13.65 19.21
CA ASP A 259 -7.99 -13.28 20.46
C ASP A 259 -7.19 -12.26 21.31
N VAL A 260 -6.07 -11.76 20.79
CA VAL A 260 -5.21 -10.81 21.50
C VAL A 260 -5.16 -9.46 20.79
N MET A 261 -5.26 -8.37 21.56
CA MET A 261 -5.16 -7.00 21.05
C MET A 261 -4.08 -6.19 21.77
N PRO A 262 -2.78 -6.35 21.46
CA PRO A 262 -1.74 -5.53 22.03
C PRO A 262 -1.80 -4.09 21.54
N LYS A 263 -1.44 -3.18 22.43
CA LYS A 263 -1.10 -1.80 22.11
C LYS A 263 0.41 -1.72 21.86
N LEU A 264 0.82 -1.38 20.65
CA LEU A 264 2.22 -1.15 20.30
C LEU A 264 2.53 0.34 20.25
N ILE A 265 3.60 0.73 20.95
CA ILE A 265 4.05 2.12 21.05
C ILE A 265 4.79 2.48 19.76
N ARG A 266 4.54 3.70 19.27
CA ARG A 266 5.38 4.32 18.25
C ARG A 266 6.73 4.64 18.87
N THR A 267 7.66 3.69 18.78
CA THR A 267 9.07 3.96 19.06
C THR A 267 9.60 4.89 17.97
N ALA A 268 10.11 6.05 18.38
CA ALA A 268 10.90 6.91 17.52
C ALA A 268 12.24 6.20 17.26
N TRP A 269 12.43 5.78 16.02
CA TRP A 269 13.75 5.50 15.45
C TRP A 269 13.79 6.23 14.12
#